data_AF-A0AAN6B7X8-F1
#
_entry.id   AF-A0AAN6B7X8-F1
#
_cell.length_a   1.000
_cell.length_b   1.000
_cell.length_c   1.000
_cell.angle_alpha   90.00
_cell.angle_beta   90.00
_cell.angle_gamma   90.00
#
_symmetry.space_group_name_H-M   'P 1'
#
loop_
_entity.id
_entity.type
_entity.pdbx_description
1 polymer ?
#
loop_
_entity_poly.entity_id
_entity_poly.type
_entity_poly.pdbx_seq_one_letter_code
_entity_poly.pdbx_strand_id
1 'polypeptide(L)' 'MIENPITYGNYHDSSARDFIEECEGCNGEIYFGESYLDFGGDYLHAETECITQYVMSHSTEKVAGE' A
#
# COMPACT_ATOMS: atom_id res chain seq x y z
N MET A 1 46.38 -9.64 -1.72
CA MET A 1 45.65 -10.15 -2.91
C MET A 1 44.51 -11.02 -2.40
N ILE A 2 43.21 -10.72 -2.51
CA ILE A 2 42.44 -9.65 -3.14
C ILE A 2 41.62 -8.99 -2.01
N GLU A 3 41.74 -7.67 -1.88
CA GLU A 3 40.89 -6.87 -1.01
C GLU A 3 39.57 -6.68 -1.75
N ASN A 4 38.50 -7.37 -1.33
CA ASN A 4 37.19 -7.17 -1.95
C ASN A 4 36.51 -5.95 -1.31
N PRO A 5 36.27 -4.89 -2.09
CA PRO A 5 35.78 -3.60 -1.62
C PRO A 5 34.29 -3.68 -1.28
N ILE A 6 33.88 -2.88 -0.30
CA ILE A 6 32.54 -2.30 -0.09
C ILE A 6 31.42 -3.10 -0.79
N THR A 7 30.71 -3.94 -0.03
CA THR A 7 29.43 -4.51 -0.47
C THR A 7 28.41 -3.38 -0.55
N TYR A 8 28.42 -2.64 -1.64
CA TYR A 8 27.34 -1.75 -2.05
C TYR A 8 26.07 -2.60 -2.15
N GLY A 9 25.14 -2.34 -1.23
CA GLY A 9 23.78 -2.87 -1.25
C GLY A 9 23.72 -4.39 -1.33
N ASN A 10 23.63 -5.06 -0.18
CA ASN A 10 22.93 -6.34 -0.20
C ASN A 10 21.54 -6.05 -0.74
N TYR A 11 21.32 -6.36 -2.03
CA TYR A 11 20.02 -6.50 -2.68
C TYR A 11 19.33 -7.76 -2.10
N HIS A 12 19.30 -7.85 -0.76
CA HIS A 12 18.41 -8.70 0.00
C HIS A 12 17.12 -7.94 0.31
N ASP A 13 16.79 -6.91 -0.48
CA ASP A 13 15.43 -6.40 -0.60
C ASP A 13 14.64 -7.33 -1.54
N SER A 14 14.63 -8.62 -1.21
CA SER A 14 13.47 -9.43 -1.58
C SER A 14 12.45 -9.15 -0.50
N SER A 15 11.80 -8.00 -0.61
CA SER A 15 10.49 -7.79 -0.02
C SER A 15 9.56 -8.81 -0.68
N ALA A 16 9.65 -10.07 -0.27
CA ALA A 16 8.58 -11.03 -0.41
C ALA A 16 7.45 -10.43 0.42
N ARG A 17 6.72 -9.48 -0.16
CA ARG A 17 5.55 -8.90 0.46
C ARG A 17 4.60 -10.07 0.67
N ASP A 18 4.45 -10.48 1.92
CA ASP A 18 3.52 -11.53 2.33
C ASP A 18 2.05 -11.08 2.15
N PHE A 19 1.85 -9.83 1.75
CA PHE A 19 0.58 -9.17 1.48
C PHE A 19 0.47 -8.75 0.00
N ILE A 20 -0.76 -8.68 -0.49
CA ILE A 20 -1.12 -8.25 -1.85
C ILE A 20 -0.71 -6.78 -2.04
N GLU A 21 -1.28 -5.91 -1.21
CA GLU A 21 -1.02 -4.48 -1.24
C GLU A 21 -1.39 -3.80 0.08
N GLU A 22 -1.16 -2.51 0.21
CA GLU A 22 -1.54 -1.72 1.38
C GLU A 22 -2.88 -1.03 1.13
N CYS A 23 -3.75 -1.03 2.13
CA CYS A 23 -5.06 -0.41 2.07
C CYS A 23 -4.93 1.11 2.19
N GLU A 24 -5.30 1.86 1.14
CA GLU A 24 -5.28 3.34 1.13
C GLU A 24 -6.21 3.96 2.20
N GLY A 25 -7.18 3.20 2.72
CA GLY A 25 -8.14 3.66 3.72
C GLY A 25 -7.64 3.57 5.17
N CYS A 26 -6.90 2.52 5.51
CA CYS A 26 -6.42 2.27 6.89
C CYS A 26 -4.89 2.16 7.00
N ASN A 27 -4.16 2.25 5.89
CA ASN A 27 -2.72 2.01 5.78
C ASN A 27 -2.31 0.64 6.34
N GLY A 28 -3.21 -0.35 6.23
CA GLY A 28 -3.03 -1.72 6.68
C GLY A 28 -2.72 -2.65 5.52
N GLU A 29 -1.97 -3.72 5.77
CA GLU A 29 -1.60 -4.71 4.76
C GLU A 29 -2.81 -5.60 4.39
N ILE A 30 -3.08 -5.76 3.10
CA ILE A 30 -4.13 -6.64 2.55
C ILE A 30 -3.51 -8.01 2.24
N TYR A 31 -3.92 -9.06 2.96
CA TYR A 31 -3.36 -10.39 2.77
C TYR A 31 -4.11 -11.21 1.71
N PHE A 32 -3.42 -12.22 1.18
CA PHE A 32 -4.01 -13.19 0.25
C PHE A 32 -5.15 -13.97 0.90
N GLY A 33 -6.38 -13.74 0.41
CA GLY A 33 -7.60 -14.36 0.94
C GLY A 33 -8.56 -13.36 1.60
N GLU A 34 -8.12 -12.12 1.81
CA GLU A 34 -9.00 -11.05 2.28
C GLU A 34 -9.82 -10.45 1.12
N SER A 35 -10.99 -9.92 1.46
CA SER A 35 -11.83 -9.25 0.47
C SER A 35 -11.35 -7.82 0.31
N TYR A 36 -10.91 -7.46 -0.88
CA TYR A 36 -10.46 -6.11 -1.21
C TYR A 36 -11.19 -5.55 -2.44
N LEU A 37 -11.17 -4.23 -2.55
CA LEU A 37 -11.71 -3.43 -3.64
C LEU A 37 -10.55 -2.73 -4.34
N ASP A 38 -10.55 -2.74 -5.67
CA ASP A 38 -9.65 -1.95 -6.51
C ASP A 38 -10.40 -0.72 -7.03
N PHE A 39 -9.88 0.46 -6.73
CA PHE A 39 -10.37 1.75 -7.21
C PHE A 39 -9.34 2.40 -8.15
N GLY A 40 -9.05 1.74 -9.27
CA GLY A 40 -8.22 2.34 -10.33
C GLY A 40 -6.74 2.46 -9.95
N GLY A 41 -6.24 1.52 -9.15
CA GLY A 41 -4.88 1.52 -8.61
C GLY A 41 -4.81 1.71 -7.10
N ASP A 42 -5.91 2.10 -6.46
CA ASP A 42 -6.03 2.18 -5.00
C ASP A 42 -6.68 0.91 -4.46
N TYR A 43 -5.97 0.18 -3.61
CA TYR A 43 -6.49 -1.04 -3.00
C TYR A 43 -7.06 -0.72 -1.62
N LEU A 44 -8.25 -1.26 -1.34
CA LEU A 44 -8.98 -1.00 -0.10
C LEU A 44 -9.54 -2.31 0.45
N HIS A 45 -9.52 -2.50 1.77
CA HIS A 45 -10.31 -3.57 2.37
C HIS A 45 -11.78 -3.38 2.01
N ALA A 46 -12.49 -4.48 1.76
CA ALA A 46 -13.94 -4.50 1.52
C ALA A 46 -14.76 -4.25 2.81
N GLU A 47 -14.17 -3.52 3.75
CA GLU A 47 -14.76 -3.12 5.01
C GLU A 47 -15.27 -1.69 4.88
N THR A 48 -16.48 -1.44 5.40
CA THR A 48 -17.12 -0.12 5.32
C THR A 48 -16.32 0.97 6.02
N GLU A 49 -15.51 0.63 7.03
CA GLU A 49 -14.62 1.58 7.70
C GLU A 49 -13.53 2.11 6.76
N CYS A 50 -12.83 1.22 6.05
CA CYS A 50 -11.76 1.57 5.12
C CYS A 50 -12.29 2.40 3.95
N ILE A 51 -13.43 2.00 3.38
CA ILE A 51 -14.10 2.74 2.31
C ILE A 51 -14.52 4.14 2.78
N THR A 52 -15.06 4.26 3.99
CA THR A 52 -15.48 5.56 4.54
C THR A 52 -14.29 6.48 4.76
N GLN A 53 -13.19 5.99 5.34
CA GLN A 53 -11.97 6.76 5.54
C GLN A 53 -11.36 7.23 4.22
N TYR A 54 -11.26 6.32 3.25
CA TYR A 54 -10.77 6.63 1.90
C TYR A 54 -11.65 7.68 1.21
N VAL A 55 -12.97 7.48 1.20
CA VAL A 55 -13.90 8.45 0.62
C VAL A 55 -13.81 9.78 1.36
N MET A 56 -13.67 9.82 2.68
CA MET A 56 -13.50 11.09 3.41
C MET A 56 -12.23 11.81 2.99
N SER A 57 -11.09 11.11 2.94
CA SER A 57 -9.80 11.66 2.54
C SER A 57 -9.81 12.16 1.09
N HIS A 58 -10.27 11.31 0.17
CA HIS A 58 -10.27 11.58 -1.27
C HIS A 58 -11.43 12.52 -1.69
N SER A 59 -12.52 12.61 -0.91
CA SER A 59 -13.60 13.58 -1.15
C SER A 59 -13.24 14.98 -0.69
N THR A 60 -12.39 15.14 0.35
CA THR A 60 -11.88 16.46 0.72
C THR A 60 -11.06 17.12 -0.39
N GLU A 61 -10.42 16.34 -1.27
CA GLU A 61 -9.71 16.88 -2.43
C GLU A 61 -10.64 17.41 -3.54
N LYS A 62 -11.87 16.92 -3.63
CA LYS A 62 -12.88 17.45 -4.58
C LYS A 62 -13.66 18.66 -4.05
N VAL A 63 -13.50 19.01 -2.78
CA VAL A 63 -14.18 20.13 -2.10
C VAL A 63 -13.19 21.26 -1.70
N ALA A 64 -12.04 21.34 -2.37
CA ALA A 64 -11.30 22.58 -2.55
C ALA A 64 -11.41 22.93 -4.05
N GLY A 65 -12.53 23.45 -4.52
CA GLY A 65 -12.83 24.86 -4.38
C GLY A 65 -12.00 25.66 -5.39
N GLU A 66 -12.49 25.77 -6.63
CA GLU A 66 -12.71 27.02 -7.41
C GLU A 66 -13.26 26.72 -8.81
#